data_AF-A0A1N7JC67-F1
#
_entry.id   AF-A0A1N7JC67-F1
#
_cell.length_a   1.000
_cell.length_b   1.000
_cell.length_c   1.000
_cell.angle_alpha   90.00
_cell.angle_beta   90.00
_cell.angle_gamma   90.00
#
_symmetry.space_group_name_H-M   'P 1'
#
loop_
_entity.id
_entity.type
_entity.pdbx_description
1 polymer ?
#
loop_
_entity_poly.entity_id
_entity_poly.type
_entity_poly.pdbx_seq_one_letter_code
_entity_poly.pdbx_strand_id
1 'polypeptide(L)' 'MSQPTAQPLFTVVKGAPTDEELAALTQVLTDLQQAAKARTSGGHRNLWGRPTPREHGPVVFNPSAFNSQTLF' A
#
# COMPACT_ATOMS: atom_id res chain seq x y z
N MET A 1 17.67 -30.35 13.38
CA MET A 1 16.88 -29.18 13.79
C MET A 1 16.76 -28.28 12.57
N SER A 2 15.58 -28.15 11.98
CA SER A 2 15.38 -27.39 10.74
C SER A 2 14.74 -26.04 11.09
N GLN A 3 15.46 -24.96 10.86
CA GLN A 3 15.02 -23.59 11.13
C GLN A 3 13.86 -23.23 10.19
N PRO A 4 12.77 -22.60 10.66
CA PRO A 4 11.69 -22.17 9.77
C PRO A 4 12.27 -21.15 8.78
N THR A 5 12.22 -21.47 7.50
CA THR A 5 12.63 -20.58 6.41
C THR A 5 11.65 -19.42 6.35
N ALA A 6 11.93 -18.37 7.12
CA ALA A 6 11.28 -17.09 6.99
C ALA A 6 11.46 -16.60 5.54
N GLN A 7 10.36 -16.21 4.89
CA GLN A 7 10.45 -15.69 3.52
C GLN A 7 11.33 -14.43 3.50
N PRO A 8 12.24 -14.29 2.52
CA PRO A 8 13.12 -13.13 2.43
C PRO A 8 12.32 -11.84 2.18
N LEU A 9 12.75 -10.72 2.77
CA LEU A 9 12.07 -9.43 2.66
C LEU A 9 12.02 -8.91 1.22
N PHE A 10 13.11 -9.10 0.46
CA PHE A 10 13.21 -8.81 -0.96
C PHE A 10 14.30 -9.69 -1.59
N THR A 11 14.36 -9.74 -2.92
CA THR A 11 15.37 -10.49 -3.68
C THR A 11 16.11 -9.54 -4.62
N VAL A 12 17.44 -9.61 -4.63
CA VAL A 12 18.29 -8.86 -5.57
C VAL A 12 18.33 -9.61 -6.88
N VAL A 13 17.75 -9.02 -7.94
CA VAL A 13 17.69 -9.65 -9.27
C VAL A 13 18.95 -9.38 -10.09
N LYS A 14 19.63 -8.25 -9.84
CA LYS A 14 20.83 -7.83 -10.58
C LYS A 14 21.75 -6.96 -9.69
N GLY A 15 23.05 -7.06 -9.93
CA GLY A 15 24.10 -6.32 -9.20
C GLY A 15 24.81 -7.18 -8.16
N ALA A 16 25.86 -6.63 -7.57
CA ALA A 16 26.60 -7.25 -6.46
C ALA A 16 26.71 -6.23 -5.32
N PRO A 17 25.59 -5.93 -4.62
CA PRO A 17 25.62 -5.00 -3.50
C PRO A 17 26.48 -5.58 -2.37
N THR A 18 27.11 -4.70 -1.59
CA THR A 18 27.84 -5.12 -0.39
C THR A 18 26.87 -5.40 0.75
N ASP A 19 27.36 -6.11 1.79
CA ASP A 19 26.55 -6.44 2.95
C ASP A 19 26.08 -5.18 3.71
N GLU A 20 26.90 -4.11 3.71
CA GLU A 20 26.53 -2.83 4.30
C GLU A 20 25.36 -2.16 3.55
N GLU A 21 25.36 -2.22 2.23
CA GLU A 21 24.28 -1.67 1.40
C GLU A 21 22.97 -2.45 1.59
N LEU A 22 23.05 -3.78 1.71
CA LEU A 22 21.90 -4.63 2.01
C LEU A 22 21.31 -4.32 3.39
N ALA A 23 22.15 -4.11 4.40
CA ALA A 23 21.73 -3.74 5.74
C ALA A 23 21.04 -2.37 5.75
N ALA A 24 21.64 -1.38 5.08
CA ALA A 24 21.05 -0.05 4.94
C ALA A 24 19.69 -0.09 4.23
N LEU A 25 19.56 -0.83 3.13
CA LEU A 25 18.30 -0.97 2.40
C LEU A 25 17.22 -1.66 3.26
N THR A 26 17.59 -2.71 4.00
CA THR A 26 16.68 -3.40 4.91
C THR A 26 16.16 -2.47 6.00
N GLN A 27 17.03 -1.63 6.57
CA GLN A 27 16.65 -0.64 7.58
C GLN A 27 15.66 0.38 7.02
N VAL A 28 15.94 0.95 5.84
CA VAL A 28 15.06 1.94 5.20
C VAL A 28 13.68 1.35 4.87
N LEU A 29 13.64 0.14 4.31
CA LEU A 29 12.38 -0.52 3.98
C LEU A 29 11.56 -0.84 5.24
N THR A 30 12.23 -1.25 6.32
CA THR A 30 11.57 -1.52 7.61
C THR A 30 10.98 -0.24 8.19
N ASP A 31 11.74 0.86 8.21
CA ASP A 31 11.27 2.15 8.71
C ASP A 31 10.08 2.68 7.90
N LEU A 32 10.16 2.63 6.57
CA LEU A 32 9.05 2.99 5.69
C LEU A 32 7.81 2.14 5.93
N GLN A 33 7.97 0.83 6.18
CA GLN A 33 6.86 -0.05 6.51
C GLN A 33 6.21 0.35 7.84
N GLN A 34 7.00 0.66 8.87
CA GLN A 34 6.49 1.11 10.16
C GLN A 34 5.77 2.45 10.03
N ALA A 35 6.35 3.41 9.29
CA ALA A 35 5.74 4.69 9.02
C ALA A 35 4.42 4.54 8.23
N ALA A 36 4.35 3.62 7.27
CA ALA A 36 3.12 3.33 6.54
C ALA A 36 2.05 2.69 7.44
N LYS A 37 2.43 1.78 8.33
CA LYS A 37 1.52 1.17 9.32
C LYS A 37 1.01 2.19 10.34
N ALA A 38 1.84 3.16 10.75
CA ALA A 38 1.45 4.25 11.65
C ALA A 38 0.51 5.27 11.00
N ARG A 39 0.47 5.35 9.65
CA ARG A 39 -0.53 6.14 8.91
C ARG A 39 -1.87 5.40 8.88
N THR A 40 -2.54 5.30 10.03
CA THR A 40 -3.89 4.74 10.17
C THR A 40 -5.03 5.75 9.94
N SER A 41 -4.78 6.90 9.30
CA SER A 41 -5.85 7.80 8.87
C SER A 41 -5.96 7.85 7.34
N GLY A 42 -6.92 7.07 6.84
CA GLY A 42 -7.93 7.45 5.85
C GLY A 42 -7.63 8.52 4.78
N GLY A 43 -6.43 8.58 4.21
CA GLY A 43 -6.21 9.32 2.97
C GLY A 43 -7.14 8.76 1.90
N HIS A 44 -7.83 9.64 1.15
CA HIS A 44 -8.70 9.23 0.05
C HIS A 44 -7.88 8.39 -0.93
N ARG A 45 -8.03 7.06 -0.86
CA ARG A 45 -7.37 6.16 -1.79
C ARG A 45 -7.98 6.42 -3.15
N ASN A 46 -7.21 7.01 -4.07
CA ASN A 46 -7.61 7.03 -5.45
C ASN A 46 -7.67 5.55 -5.89
N LEU A 47 -8.87 5.06 -6.16
CA LEU A 47 -9.13 3.66 -6.50
C LEU A 47 -8.65 3.33 -7.94
N TRP A 48 -7.65 4.05 -8.44
CA TRP A 48 -7.06 3.87 -9.75
C TRP A 48 -6.41 2.49 -9.84
N GLY A 49 -6.73 1.76 -10.91
CA GLY A 49 -6.20 0.42 -11.15
C GLY A 49 -6.77 -0.68 -10.25
N ARG A 50 -7.73 -0.39 -9.34
CA ARG A 50 -8.47 -1.49 -8.71
C ARG A 50 -9.27 -2.22 -9.78
N PRO A 51 -9.22 -3.57 -9.83
CA PRO A 51 -10.17 -4.34 -10.62
C PRO A 51 -11.57 -3.90 -10.21
N THR A 52 -12.28 -3.23 -11.11
CA THR A 52 -13.63 -2.75 -10.82
C THR A 52 -14.47 -3.99 -10.55
N PRO A 53 -15.22 -4.05 -9.43
CA PRO A 53 -16.29 -5.03 -9.33
C PRO A 53 -17.15 -4.87 -10.58
N ARG A 54 -17.27 -5.92 -11.39
CA ARG A 54 -18.07 -5.90 -12.64
C ARG A 54 -19.56 -5.72 -12.35
N GLU A 55 -19.92 -5.88 -11.09
CA GLU A 55 -21.26 -5.83 -10.53
C GLU A 55 -21.52 -4.40 -10.09
N HIS A 56 -21.99 -3.58 -11.02
CA HIS A 56 -22.66 -2.35 -10.62
C HIS A 56 -23.94 -2.78 -9.89
N GLY A 57 -23.98 -2.56 -8.57
CA GLY A 57 -25.20 -2.75 -7.79
C GLY A 57 -26.36 -1.93 -8.40
N PRO A 58 -27.62 -2.26 -8.06
CA PRO A 58 -28.78 -1.57 -8.62
C PRO A 58 -28.63 -0.05 -8.46
N VAL A 59 -28.92 0.69 -9.54
CA VAL A 59 -28.88 2.15 -9.52
C VAL A 59 -29.98 2.64 -8.58
N VAL A 60 -29.61 2.94 -7.34
CA VAL A 60 -30.51 3.56 -6.36
C VAL A 60 -30.52 5.05 -6.64
N PHE A 61 -31.68 5.59 -7.03
CA PHE A 61 -31.88 7.03 -7.16
C PHE A 61 -31.65 7.70 -5.80
N ASN A 62 -30.61 8.53 -5.70
CA ASN A 62 -30.33 9.34 -4.51
C ASN A 62 -30.45 10.83 -4.87
N PRO A 63 -31.57 11.50 -4.51
CA PRO A 63 -31.78 12.91 -4.81
C PRO A 63 -30.80 13.85 -4.08
N SER A 64 -30.11 13.34 -3.05
CA SER A 64 -29.07 14.08 -2.31
C SER A 64 -27.64 13.73 -2.78
N ALA A 65 -27.47 13.00 -3.89
CA ALA A 65 -26.15 12.59 -4.39
C ALA A 65 -25.24 13.77 -4.79
N PHE A 66 -25.84 14.90 -5.13
CA PHE A 66 -25.12 16.12 -5.48
C PHE A 66 -25.42 17.20 -4.44
N ASN A 67 -24.66 17.19 -3.34
CA ASN A 67 -24.64 18.33 -2.43
C ASN A 67 -23.53 19.28 -2.87
N SER A 68 -23.91 20.48 -3.32
CA SER A 68 -22.98 21.56 -3.67
C SER A 68 -22.37 22.13 -2.40
N GLN A 69 -21.41 21.42 -1.79
CA GLN A 69 -20.61 22.02 -0.73
C GLN A 69 -19.61 22.99 -1.36
N THR A 70 -19.90 24.28 -1.22
CA THR A 70 -18.94 25.36 -1.47
C THR A 70 -17.84 25.24 -0.41
N LEU A 71 -16.61 24.91 -0.81
CA LEU A 71 -15.45 25.09 0.06
C LEU A 71 -15.23 26.61 0.23
N PHE A 72 -15.31 27.10 1.47
CA PHE A 72 -14.90 28.45 1.85
C PHE A 72 -13.52 28.41 2.49
#